data_AF-A0A1F3SM22-F1
#
_entry.id   AF-A0A1F3SM22-F1
#
_cell.length_a   1.000
_cell.length_b   1.000
_cell.length_c   1.000
_cell.angle_alpha   90.00
_cell.angle_beta   90.00
_cell.angle_gamma   90.00
#
_symmetry.space_group_name_H-M   'P 1'
#
loop_
_entity.id
_entity.type
_entity.pdbx_description
1 polymer ?
#
loop_
_entity_poly.entity_id
_entity_poly.type
_entity_poly.pdbx_seq_one_letter_code
_entity_poly.pdbx_strand_id
1 'polypeptide(L)'
;MTASTLKNTMNLSHAKALKRAREMMKVTRIEMARRLGLSLEAIKKYESGRAIIDEMKISNFLIALDLTGEEYQKIKRGKGISRNRKAKSVFSNADRRSYRRIITKEVRVLKILRQMKNLTQDQASAVCGESRPTIGHIENGRIELNEERIRHIVSSYGHSMEEFYRLMKEEVLRDEIIEASMHKMRGLTEEKLKLINNLLGSF
;
A
#
# COMPACT_ATOMS: atom_id res chain seq x y z
N MET A 1 -3.86 49.11 -24.00
CA MET A 1 -4.19 47.89 -24.78
C MET A 1 -5.60 48.02 -25.31
N THR A 2 -5.84 47.75 -26.60
CA THR A 2 -7.20 47.81 -27.18
C THR A 2 -8.03 46.59 -26.75
N ALA A 3 -9.36 46.73 -26.72
CA ALA A 3 -10.27 45.66 -26.28
C ALA A 3 -10.13 44.34 -27.06
N SER A 4 -9.71 44.42 -28.34
CA SER A 4 -9.42 43.27 -29.21
C SER A 4 -8.21 42.47 -28.71
N THR A 5 -7.14 43.15 -28.28
CA THR A 5 -5.93 42.50 -27.76
C THR A 5 -6.20 41.76 -26.46
N LEU A 6 -7.05 42.32 -25.58
CA LEU A 6 -7.45 41.68 -24.32
C LEU A 6 -8.29 40.42 -24.54
N LYS A 7 -9.22 40.42 -25.51
CA LYS A 7 -10.02 39.23 -25.84
C LYS A 7 -9.14 38.09 -26.37
N ASN A 8 -8.15 38.41 -27.21
CA ASN A 8 -7.22 37.42 -27.76
C ASN A 8 -6.31 36.81 -26.70
N THR A 9 -5.81 37.62 -25.75
CA THR A 9 -4.98 37.10 -24.64
C THR A 9 -5.79 36.22 -23.69
N MET A 10 -7.05 36.58 -23.42
CA MET A 10 -7.96 35.75 -22.64
C MET A 10 -8.26 34.41 -23.33
N ASN A 11 -8.56 34.43 -24.64
CA ASN A 11 -8.81 33.21 -25.41
C ASN A 11 -7.58 32.26 -25.39
N LEU A 12 -6.38 32.81 -25.56
CA LEU A 12 -5.14 32.04 -25.48
C LEU A 12 -4.89 31.45 -24.08
N SER A 13 -5.27 32.16 -23.02
CA SER A 13 -5.22 31.66 -21.64
C SER A 13 -6.14 30.45 -21.46
N HIS A 14 -7.37 30.52 -21.96
CA HIS A 14 -8.33 29.40 -21.94
C HIS A 14 -7.82 28.19 -22.74
N ALA A 15 -7.28 28.42 -23.94
CA ALA A 15 -6.69 27.37 -24.78
C ALA A 15 -5.57 26.60 -24.05
N LYS A 16 -4.64 27.32 -23.41
CA LYS A 16 -3.56 26.73 -22.62
C LYS A 16 -4.09 25.97 -21.41
N ALA A 17 -5.11 26.48 -20.73
CA ALA A 17 -5.72 25.82 -19.57
C ALA A 17 -6.41 24.51 -19.95
N LEU A 18 -7.18 24.48 -21.05
CA LEU A 18 -7.85 23.27 -21.55
C LEU A 18 -6.84 22.21 -21.99
N LYS A 19 -5.76 22.61 -22.67
CA LYS A 19 -4.67 21.68 -23.02
C LYS A 19 -4.05 21.04 -21.78
N ARG A 20 -3.71 21.85 -20.78
CA ARG A 20 -3.16 21.37 -19.51
C ARG A 20 -4.14 20.45 -18.79
N ALA A 21 -5.42 20.80 -18.74
CA ALA A 21 -6.46 19.97 -18.14
C ALA A 21 -6.52 18.59 -18.79
N ARG A 22 -6.54 18.53 -20.13
CA ARG A 22 -6.54 17.27 -20.88
C ARG A 22 -5.30 16.41 -20.57
N GLU A 23 -4.11 17.03 -20.56
CA GLU A 23 -2.85 16.34 -20.28
C GLU A 23 -2.79 15.82 -18.83
N MET A 24 -3.26 16.61 -17.86
CA MET A 24 -3.36 16.20 -16.45
C MET A 24 -4.33 15.02 -16.27
N MET A 25 -5.43 15.00 -17.02
CA MET A 25 -6.40 13.90 -17.02
C MET A 25 -5.96 12.71 -17.88
N LYS A 26 -4.77 12.76 -18.48
CA LYS A 26 -4.20 11.72 -19.35
C LYS A 26 -5.12 11.33 -20.52
N VAL A 27 -5.94 12.27 -21.00
CA VAL A 27 -6.84 12.05 -22.14
C VAL A 27 -6.10 12.41 -23.43
N THR A 28 -6.16 11.54 -24.45
CA THR A 28 -5.55 11.85 -25.75
C THR A 28 -6.41 12.83 -26.53
N ARG A 29 -5.85 13.53 -27.53
CA ARG A 29 -6.65 14.44 -28.38
C ARG A 29 -7.74 13.70 -29.16
N ILE A 30 -7.47 12.46 -29.57
CA ILE A 30 -8.42 11.60 -30.28
C ILE A 30 -9.59 11.24 -29.36
N GLU A 31 -9.28 10.84 -28.12
CA GLU A 31 -10.30 10.52 -27.13
C GLU A 31 -11.12 11.78 -26.76
N MET A 32 -10.49 12.94 -26.63
CA MET A 32 -11.19 14.20 -26.39
C MET A 32 -12.12 14.59 -27.55
N ALA A 33 -11.65 14.41 -28.79
CA ALA A 33 -12.44 14.62 -30.00
C ALA A 33 -13.70 13.72 -29.99
N ARG A 34 -13.54 12.43 -29.67
CA ARG A 34 -14.66 11.49 -29.55
C ARG A 34 -15.66 11.92 -28.48
N ARG A 35 -15.20 12.28 -27.28
CA ARG A 35 -16.08 12.71 -26.16
C ARG A 35 -16.89 13.97 -26.47
N LEU A 36 -16.33 14.88 -27.27
CA LEU A 36 -17.00 16.13 -27.66
C LEU A 36 -17.76 16.02 -28.99
N GLY A 37 -17.71 14.89 -29.69
CA GLY A 37 -18.25 14.77 -31.04
C GLY A 37 -17.60 15.73 -32.06
N LEU A 38 -16.30 16.02 -31.89
CA LEU A 38 -15.54 16.95 -32.73
C LEU A 38 -14.45 16.25 -33.53
N SER A 39 -13.94 16.90 -34.57
CA SER A 39 -12.76 16.42 -35.30
C SER A 39 -11.47 16.67 -34.52
N LEU A 40 -10.44 15.87 -34.79
CA LEU A 40 -9.11 16.04 -34.21
C LEU A 40 -8.53 17.44 -34.49
N GLU A 41 -8.77 17.97 -35.69
CA GLU A 41 -8.33 19.31 -36.09
C GLU A 41 -9.05 20.41 -35.31
N ALA A 42 -10.32 20.23 -34.96
CA ALA A 42 -11.03 21.16 -34.10
C ALA A 42 -10.36 21.24 -32.71
N ILE A 43 -10.04 20.10 -32.09
CA ILE A 43 -9.34 20.06 -30.80
C ILE A 43 -7.98 20.77 -30.88
N LYS A 44 -7.20 20.54 -31.94
CA LYS A 44 -5.92 21.25 -32.15
C LYS A 44 -6.12 22.76 -32.27
N LYS A 45 -7.14 23.21 -32.99
CA LYS A 45 -7.47 24.64 -33.14
C LYS A 45 -7.81 25.27 -31.79
N TYR A 46 -8.65 24.63 -30.97
CA TYR A 46 -8.99 25.10 -29.62
C TYR A 46 -7.76 25.15 -28.71
N GLU A 47 -6.95 24.09 -28.62
CA GLU A 47 -5.74 24.07 -27.77
C GLU A 47 -4.67 25.07 -28.20
N SER A 48 -4.61 25.41 -29.49
CA SER A 48 -3.70 26.43 -30.03
C SER A 48 -4.20 27.87 -29.88
N GLY A 49 -5.44 28.07 -29.45
CA GLY A 49 -6.07 29.39 -29.35
C GLY A 49 -6.49 30.01 -30.70
N ARG A 50 -6.45 29.24 -31.80
CA ARG A 50 -6.87 29.66 -33.15
C ARG A 50 -8.39 29.66 -33.32
N ALA A 51 -9.11 28.92 -32.46
CA ALA A 51 -10.56 28.95 -32.39
C ALA A 51 -11.01 29.73 -31.14
N ILE A 52 -12.15 30.40 -31.24
CA ILE A 52 -12.76 31.13 -30.13
C ILE A 52 -13.35 30.12 -29.14
N ILE A 53 -13.05 30.30 -27.86
CA ILE A 53 -13.52 29.48 -26.75
C ILE A 53 -14.47 30.34 -25.91
N ASP A 54 -15.77 30.14 -26.07
CA ASP A 54 -16.81 30.75 -25.24
C ASP A 54 -17.02 29.96 -23.94
N GLU A 55 -17.82 30.51 -23.02
CA GLU A 55 -18.11 29.88 -21.73
C GLU A 55 -18.82 28.53 -21.90
N MET A 56 -19.71 28.42 -22.89
CA MET A 56 -20.39 27.17 -23.23
C MET A 56 -19.37 26.09 -23.65
N LYS A 57 -18.39 26.43 -24.47
CA LYS A 57 -17.34 25.50 -24.88
C LYS A 57 -16.45 25.11 -23.72
N ILE A 58 -16.11 26.04 -22.83
CA ILE A 58 -15.41 25.69 -21.59
C ILE A 58 -16.21 24.65 -20.82
N SER A 59 -17.50 24.89 -20.58
CA SER A 59 -18.38 23.96 -19.86
C SER A 59 -18.39 22.57 -20.49
N ASN A 60 -18.56 22.48 -21.82
CA ASN A 60 -18.54 21.20 -22.54
C ASN A 60 -17.21 20.46 -22.39
N PHE A 61 -16.07 21.17 -22.45
CA PHE A 61 -14.76 20.57 -22.23
C PHE A 61 -14.60 20.06 -20.79
N LEU A 62 -15.10 20.81 -19.80
CA LEU A 62 -15.02 20.39 -18.40
C LEU A 62 -15.87 19.14 -18.14
N ILE A 63 -17.09 19.08 -18.68
CA ILE A 63 -17.95 17.89 -18.59
C ILE A 63 -17.25 16.67 -19.22
N ALA A 64 -16.69 16.82 -20.43
CA ALA A 64 -16.00 15.72 -21.11
C ALA A 64 -14.71 15.25 -20.41
N LEU A 65 -14.09 16.12 -19.59
CA LEU A 65 -12.92 15.81 -18.77
C LEU A 65 -13.28 15.38 -17.34
N ASP A 66 -14.58 15.35 -17.00
CA ASP A 66 -15.08 15.12 -15.64
C ASP A 66 -14.43 16.08 -14.63
N LEU A 67 -14.41 17.38 -14.97
CA LEU A 67 -13.82 18.44 -14.16
C LEU A 67 -14.87 19.43 -13.69
N THR A 68 -14.69 19.91 -12.47
CA THR A 68 -15.46 21.03 -11.90
C THR A 68 -14.89 22.38 -12.35
N GLY A 69 -15.73 23.42 -12.29
CA GLY A 69 -15.29 24.79 -12.55
C GLY A 69 -14.16 25.25 -11.60
N GLU A 70 -14.16 24.79 -10.36
CA GLU A 70 -13.10 25.09 -9.39
C GLU A 70 -11.75 24.47 -9.77
N GLU A 71 -11.75 23.20 -10.17
CA GLU A 71 -10.56 22.51 -10.67
C GLU A 71 -10.02 23.23 -11.90
N TYR A 72 -10.89 23.65 -12.82
CA TYR A 72 -10.49 24.44 -13.98
C TYR A 72 -9.80 25.75 -13.61
N GLN A 73 -10.31 26.51 -12.64
CA GLN A 73 -9.66 27.74 -12.18
C GLN A 73 -8.28 27.46 -11.55
N LYS A 74 -8.11 26.34 -10.84
CA LYS A 74 -6.80 25.91 -10.31
C LYS A 74 -5.82 25.63 -11.45
N ILE A 75 -6.25 24.89 -12.47
CA ILE A 75 -5.44 24.57 -13.66
C ILE A 75 -5.08 25.85 -14.44
N LYS A 76 -6.03 26.78 -14.61
CA LYS A 76 -5.82 28.06 -15.28
C LYS A 76 -4.74 28.90 -14.57
N ARG A 77 -4.71 28.86 -13.23
CA ARG A 77 -3.66 29.49 -12.39
C ARG A 77 -2.33 28.72 -12.37
N GLY A 78 -2.22 27.62 -13.12
CA GLY A 78 -1.01 26.79 -13.19
C GLY A 78 -0.81 25.85 -12.00
N LYS A 79 -1.82 25.69 -11.12
CA LYS A 79 -1.77 24.73 -10.02
C LYS A 79 -2.17 23.34 -10.53
N GLY A 80 -1.51 22.30 -10.04
CA GLY A 80 -1.89 20.91 -10.31
C GLY A 80 -3.23 20.54 -9.67
N ILE A 81 -3.91 19.54 -10.23
CA ILE A 81 -5.08 18.93 -9.61
C ILE A 81 -4.59 17.85 -8.65
N SER A 82 -4.74 18.08 -7.35
CA SER A 82 -4.52 17.04 -6.35
C SER A 82 -5.77 16.16 -6.27
N ARG A 83 -5.97 15.24 -7.22
CA ARG A 83 -6.84 14.06 -6.98
C ARG A 83 -6.08 13.05 -6.11
N ASN A 84 -5.61 13.49 -4.95
CA ASN A 84 -4.92 12.59 -4.04
C ASN A 84 -5.92 12.03 -3.03
N ARG A 85 -6.19 10.73 -3.26
CA ARG A 85 -6.26 9.63 -2.29
C ARG A 85 -6.91 10.04 -0.98
N LYS A 86 -8.13 9.53 -0.72
CA LYS A 86 -8.78 9.56 0.60
C LYS A 86 -7.68 9.62 1.66
N ALA A 87 -7.60 10.74 2.38
CA ALA A 87 -6.72 10.78 3.54
C ALA A 87 -7.05 9.50 4.33
N LYS A 88 -6.05 8.65 4.60
CA LYS A 88 -6.23 7.62 5.60
C LYS A 88 -6.39 8.38 6.91
N SER A 89 -7.60 8.79 7.19
CA SER A 89 -7.98 9.38 8.46
C SER A 89 -7.96 8.23 9.44
N VAL A 90 -6.81 8.06 10.07
CA VAL A 90 -6.72 7.38 11.34
C VAL A 90 -7.50 8.28 12.31
N PHE A 91 -8.76 7.95 12.57
CA PHE A 91 -9.62 8.74 13.47
C PHE A 91 -9.24 8.50 14.92
N SER A 92 -8.74 7.29 15.24
CA SER A 92 -8.19 6.92 16.53
C SER A 92 -6.87 6.13 16.38
N ASN A 93 -6.01 6.14 17.39
CA ASN A 93 -4.79 5.32 17.38
C ASN A 93 -5.09 3.82 17.21
N ALA A 94 -6.26 3.35 17.63
CA ALA A 94 -6.72 1.97 17.44
C ALA A 94 -6.96 1.61 15.96
N ASP A 95 -7.24 2.60 15.10
CA ASP A 95 -7.41 2.40 13.65
C ASP A 95 -6.07 2.20 12.93
N ARG A 96 -4.94 2.54 13.57
CA ARG A 96 -3.62 2.25 13.02
C ARG A 96 -3.37 0.76 13.14
N ARG A 97 -3.02 0.12 12.02
CA ARG A 97 -2.65 -1.30 12.01
C ARG A 97 -1.58 -1.66 13.04
N SER A 98 -0.63 -0.76 13.29
CA SER A 98 0.43 -0.93 14.30
C SER A 98 -0.09 -1.12 15.73
N TYR A 99 -1.30 -0.64 16.04
CA TYR A 99 -1.96 -0.80 17.34
C TYR A 99 -2.86 -2.04 17.39
N ARG A 100 -3.29 -2.57 16.24
CA ARG A 100 -4.10 -3.78 16.17
C ARG A 100 -3.20 -5.01 16.24
N ARG A 101 -3.26 -5.74 17.36
CA ARG A 101 -2.56 -7.02 17.55
C ARG A 101 -3.42 -8.15 16.98
N ILE A 102 -3.25 -8.49 15.70
CA ILE A 102 -3.84 -9.74 15.16
C ILE A 102 -2.70 -10.71 14.87
N ILE A 103 -2.55 -11.69 15.75
CA ILE A 103 -1.58 -12.77 15.57
C ILE A 103 -2.23 -13.81 14.65
N THR A 104 -1.78 -13.87 13.41
CA THR A 104 -2.24 -14.86 12.43
C THR A 104 -1.40 -16.14 12.51
N LYS A 105 -1.86 -17.22 11.86
CA LYS A 105 -1.13 -18.50 11.86
C LYS A 105 0.25 -18.36 11.20
N GLU A 106 0.35 -17.58 10.13
CA GLU A 106 1.60 -17.29 9.42
C GLU A 106 2.62 -16.65 10.35
N VAL A 107 2.19 -15.67 11.15
CA VAL A 107 3.05 -14.99 12.13
C VAL A 107 3.59 -16.00 13.17
N ARG A 108 2.75 -16.91 13.64
CA ARG A 108 3.15 -17.96 14.59
C ARG A 108 4.16 -18.93 13.95
N VAL A 109 3.91 -19.35 12.71
CA VAL A 109 4.85 -20.20 11.97
C VAL A 109 6.19 -19.52 11.76
N LEU A 110 6.23 -18.24 11.38
CA LEU A 110 7.48 -17.49 11.24
C LEU A 110 8.27 -17.41 12.57
N LYS A 111 7.57 -17.22 13.69
CA LYS A 111 8.17 -17.26 15.02
C LYS A 111 8.77 -18.63 15.34
N ILE A 112 8.06 -19.71 15.01
CA ILE A 112 8.53 -21.09 15.19
C ILE A 112 9.80 -21.33 14.38
N LEU A 113 9.82 -20.93 13.10
CA LEU A 113 11.00 -21.05 12.23
C LEU A 113 12.21 -20.29 12.82
N ARG A 114 12.00 -19.05 13.29
CA ARG A 114 13.06 -18.29 13.98
C ARG A 114 13.61 -19.06 15.19
N GLN A 115 12.73 -19.60 16.02
CA GLN A 115 13.11 -20.35 17.22
C GLN A 115 13.81 -21.67 16.88
N MET A 116 13.43 -22.34 15.79
CA MET A 116 14.14 -23.53 15.29
C MET A 116 15.60 -23.23 14.91
N LYS A 117 15.87 -22.00 14.46
CA LYS A 117 17.23 -21.53 14.15
C LYS A 117 17.95 -20.88 15.35
N ASN A 118 17.35 -20.90 16.54
CA ASN A 118 17.87 -20.27 17.75
C ASN A 118 18.23 -18.78 17.58
N LEU A 119 17.52 -18.08 16.70
CA LEU A 119 17.75 -16.65 16.47
C LEU A 119 16.96 -15.82 17.48
N THR A 120 17.58 -14.80 18.07
CA THR A 120 16.83 -13.75 18.79
C THR A 120 16.07 -12.86 17.81
N GLN A 121 15.12 -12.05 18.30
CA GLN A 121 14.42 -11.09 17.42
C GLN A 121 15.39 -10.06 16.83
N ASP A 122 16.39 -9.63 17.58
CA ASP A 122 17.42 -8.70 17.10
C ASP A 122 18.30 -9.34 16.01
N GLN A 123 18.73 -10.58 16.22
CA GLN A 123 19.49 -11.33 15.22
C GLN A 123 18.66 -11.58 13.96
N ALA A 124 17.38 -11.95 14.12
CA ALA A 124 16.47 -12.13 13.00
C ALA A 124 16.27 -10.83 12.20
N SER A 125 16.14 -9.67 12.86
CA SER A 125 16.08 -8.38 12.18
C SER A 125 17.34 -8.12 11.36
N ALA A 126 18.53 -8.42 11.92
CA ALA A 126 19.79 -8.25 11.22
C ALA A 126 19.92 -9.16 9.99
N VAL A 127 19.56 -10.45 10.12
CA VAL A 127 19.64 -11.42 9.01
C VAL A 127 18.63 -11.10 7.90
N CYS A 128 17.44 -10.60 8.27
CA CYS A 128 16.43 -10.17 7.29
C CYS A 128 16.72 -8.79 6.66
N GLY A 129 17.73 -8.05 7.12
CA GLY A 129 18.00 -6.68 6.66
C GLY A 129 16.92 -5.66 7.07
N GLU A 130 16.22 -5.93 8.17
CA GLU A 130 15.09 -5.15 8.66
C GLU A 130 15.48 -4.29 9.86
N SER A 131 14.69 -3.24 10.15
CA SER A 131 14.90 -2.44 11.36
C SER A 131 14.75 -3.30 12.62
N ARG A 132 15.53 -3.00 13.66
CA ARG A 132 15.54 -3.75 14.94
C ARG A 132 14.13 -4.11 15.47
N PRO A 133 13.13 -3.21 15.53
CA PRO A 133 11.80 -3.55 16.05
C PRO A 133 10.91 -4.33 15.08
N THR A 134 11.28 -4.45 13.79
CA THR A 134 10.41 -5.01 12.75
C THR A 134 9.97 -6.43 13.07
N ILE A 135 10.91 -7.35 13.36
CA ILE A 135 10.57 -8.75 13.64
C ILE A 135 9.68 -8.85 14.88
N GLY A 136 9.96 -8.08 15.93
CA GLY A 136 9.10 -8.01 17.11
C GLY A 136 7.68 -7.52 16.79
N HIS A 137 7.52 -6.53 15.92
CA HIS A 137 6.21 -6.07 15.48
C HIS A 137 5.47 -7.09 14.62
N ILE A 138 6.18 -7.82 13.75
CA ILE A 138 5.62 -8.91 12.96
C ILE A 138 5.10 -10.01 13.88
N GLU A 139 5.95 -10.52 14.78
CA GLU A 139 5.59 -11.61 15.71
C GLU A 139 4.43 -11.27 16.65
N ASN A 140 4.25 -9.99 16.96
CA ASN A 140 3.13 -9.50 17.76
C ASN A 140 1.86 -9.21 16.94
N GLY A 141 1.88 -9.48 15.63
CA GLY A 141 0.73 -9.30 14.74
C GLY A 141 0.42 -7.84 14.39
N ARG A 142 1.37 -6.92 14.61
CA ARG A 142 1.22 -5.47 14.40
C ARG A 142 1.54 -5.03 12.97
N ILE A 143 2.15 -5.91 12.18
CA ILE A 143 2.50 -5.70 10.77
C ILE A 143 1.74 -6.73 9.93
N GLU A 144 1.15 -6.27 8.84
CA GLU A 144 0.54 -7.14 7.84
C GLU A 144 1.62 -7.76 6.95
N LEU A 145 1.51 -9.07 6.74
CA LEU A 145 2.47 -9.84 5.93
C LEU A 145 1.88 -10.10 4.56
N ASN A 146 2.59 -9.69 3.52
CA ASN A 146 2.34 -10.16 2.16
C ASN A 146 3.21 -11.39 1.87
N GLU A 147 2.87 -12.10 0.80
CA GLU A 147 3.54 -13.35 0.45
C GLU A 147 5.04 -13.17 0.14
N GLU A 148 5.40 -12.06 -0.50
CA GLU A 148 6.79 -11.71 -0.80
C GLU A 148 7.63 -11.54 0.48
N ARG A 149 7.08 -10.86 1.48
CA ARG A 149 7.76 -10.68 2.77
C ARG A 149 7.86 -11.97 3.55
N ILE A 150 6.85 -12.85 3.48
CA ILE A 150 6.94 -14.19 4.06
C ILE A 150 8.10 -14.96 3.42
N ARG A 151 8.18 -14.99 2.08
CA ARG A 151 9.29 -15.64 1.36
C ARG A 151 10.65 -15.08 1.76
N HIS A 152 10.77 -13.76 1.86
CA HIS A 152 12.01 -13.09 2.28
C HIS A 152 12.42 -13.51 3.69
N ILE A 153 11.50 -13.51 4.66
CA ILE A 153 11.80 -13.88 6.04
C ILE A 153 12.18 -15.36 6.14
N VAL A 154 11.42 -16.26 5.50
CA VAL A 154 11.66 -17.71 5.52
C VAL A 154 13.04 -18.04 4.94
N SER A 155 13.38 -17.45 3.79
CA SER A 155 14.69 -17.64 3.15
C SER A 155 15.82 -17.02 3.98
N SER A 156 15.61 -15.84 4.57
CA SER A 156 16.58 -15.19 5.47
C SER A 156 16.88 -16.06 6.69
N TYR A 157 15.88 -16.74 7.25
CA TYR A 157 16.11 -17.70 8.35
C TYR A 157 16.80 -19.00 7.89
N GLY A 158 17.02 -19.19 6.58
CA GLY A 158 17.63 -20.39 6.03
C GLY A 158 16.70 -21.61 6.04
N HIS A 159 15.40 -21.37 5.78
CA HIS A 159 14.37 -22.40 5.61
C HIS A 159 13.80 -22.36 4.19
N SER A 160 13.18 -23.47 3.77
CA SER A 160 12.44 -23.53 2.51
C SER A 160 10.99 -23.11 2.70
N MET A 161 10.35 -22.63 1.64
CA MET A 161 8.91 -22.35 1.65
C MET A 161 8.08 -23.62 1.82
N GLU A 162 8.58 -24.77 1.39
CA GLU A 162 7.94 -26.06 1.62
C GLU A 162 7.81 -26.37 3.11
N GLU A 163 8.86 -26.10 3.88
CA GLU A 163 8.84 -26.25 5.34
C GLU A 163 7.84 -25.30 6.00
N PHE A 164 7.78 -24.05 5.53
CA PHE A 164 6.76 -23.08 5.96
C PHE A 164 5.34 -23.61 5.70
N TYR A 165 5.05 -24.10 4.49
CA TYR A 165 3.72 -24.62 4.16
C TYR A 165 3.39 -25.91 4.92
N ARG A 166 4.37 -26.77 5.19
CA ARG A 166 4.19 -27.94 6.05
C ARG A 166 3.70 -27.53 7.43
N LEU A 167 4.38 -26.58 8.08
CA LEU A 167 3.97 -26.06 9.39
C LEU A 167 2.61 -25.35 9.36
N MET A 168 2.27 -24.68 8.26
CA MET A 168 0.94 -24.06 8.09
C MET A 168 -0.19 -25.09 8.00
N LYS A 169 0.08 -26.32 7.56
CA LYS A 169 -0.92 -27.41 7.47
C LYS A 169 -1.16 -28.12 8.81
N GLU A 170 -0.19 -28.08 9.72
CA GLU A 170 -0.33 -28.70 11.05
C GLU A 170 -1.53 -28.11 11.80
N GLU A 171 -2.35 -28.97 12.40
CA GLU A 171 -3.50 -28.54 13.20
C GLU A 171 -3.05 -27.88 14.51
N VAL A 172 -2.06 -28.49 15.16
CA VAL A 172 -1.46 -28.02 16.40
C VAL A 172 -0.04 -27.53 16.11
N LEU A 173 0.24 -26.27 16.43
CA LEU A 173 1.56 -25.69 16.19
C LEU A 173 2.56 -26.01 17.31
N ARG A 174 3.86 -25.96 16.98
CA ARG A 174 4.95 -26.27 17.92
C ARG A 174 4.90 -25.46 19.22
N ASP A 175 4.51 -24.19 19.15
CA ASP A 175 4.38 -23.32 20.31
C ASP A 175 3.29 -23.79 21.29
N GLU A 176 2.15 -24.27 20.78
CA GLU A 176 1.09 -24.89 21.61
C GLU A 176 1.58 -26.15 22.31
N ILE A 177 2.31 -27.01 21.59
CA ILE A 177 2.86 -28.26 22.17
C ILE A 177 3.84 -27.93 23.29
N ILE A 178 4.73 -26.96 23.08
CA ILE A 178 5.69 -26.51 24.09
C ILE A 178 4.96 -25.94 25.31
N GLU A 179 3.97 -25.05 25.10
CA GLU A 179 3.23 -24.43 26.19
C GLU A 179 2.45 -25.46 27.01
N ALA A 180 1.75 -26.38 26.35
CA ALA A 180 1.03 -27.47 27.01
C ALA A 180 1.98 -28.40 27.78
N SER A 181 3.16 -28.69 27.23
CA SER A 181 4.18 -29.52 27.89
C SER A 181 4.75 -28.81 29.12
N MET A 182 5.09 -27.53 29.01
CA MET A 182 5.56 -26.72 30.14
C MET A 182 4.51 -26.61 31.25
N HIS A 183 3.24 -26.44 30.88
CA HIS A 183 2.15 -26.40 31.84
C HIS A 183 2.01 -27.71 32.61
N LYS A 184 2.06 -28.86 31.91
CA LYS A 184 2.04 -30.18 32.54
C LYS A 184 3.25 -30.39 33.46
N MET A 185 4.45 -30.01 33.02
CA MET A 185 5.67 -30.18 33.82
C MET A 185 5.62 -29.40 35.14
N ARG A 186 5.02 -28.21 35.18
CA ARG A 186 4.89 -27.42 36.42
C ARG A 186 4.08 -28.09 37.52
N GLY A 187 3.20 -29.04 37.18
CA GLY A 187 2.36 -29.77 38.13
C GLY A 187 2.92 -31.12 38.57
N LEU A 188 4.11 -31.52 38.10
CA LEU A 188 4.70 -32.82 38.42
C LEU A 188 5.47 -32.79 39.75
N THR A 189 5.54 -33.95 40.40
CA THR A 189 6.41 -34.15 41.57
C THR A 189 7.89 -34.22 41.15
N GLU A 190 8.78 -33.92 42.09
CA GLU A 190 10.23 -33.91 41.88
C GLU A 190 10.77 -35.23 41.27
N GLU A 191 10.26 -36.37 41.73
CA GLU A 191 10.62 -37.70 41.21
C GLU A 191 10.27 -37.84 39.72
N LYS A 192 9.07 -37.42 39.34
CA LYS A 192 8.60 -37.45 37.94
C LYS A 192 9.37 -36.47 37.07
N LEU A 193 9.73 -35.29 37.60
CA LEU A 193 10.55 -34.31 36.91
C LEU A 193 11.97 -34.83 36.64
N LYS A 194 12.60 -35.48 37.63
CA LYS A 194 13.92 -36.11 37.45
C LYS A 194 13.90 -37.18 36.37
N LEU A 195 12.85 -38.00 36.34
CA LEU A 195 12.68 -39.02 35.31
C LEU A 195 12.58 -38.41 33.90
N ILE A 196 11.77 -37.35 33.75
CA ILE A 196 11.66 -36.63 32.46
C ILE A 196 12.99 -35.98 32.08
N ASN A 197 13.70 -35.35 33.03
CA ASN A 197 14.99 -34.73 32.76
C ASN A 197 16.03 -35.75 32.27
N ASN A 198 16.07 -36.93 32.88
CA ASN A 198 16.96 -38.02 32.46
C ASN A 198 16.59 -38.53 31.05
N LEU A 199 15.30 -38.65 30.76
CA LEU A 199 14.83 -39.04 29.41
C LEU A 199 15.24 -37.99 28.37
N LEU A 200 15.03 -36.69 28.65
CA LEU A 200 15.38 -35.62 27.74
C LEU A 200 16.90 -35.49 27.52
N GLY A 201 17.71 -35.78 28.54
CA GLY A 201 19.17 -35.79 28.43
C GLY A 201 19.76 -37.00 27.68
N SER A 202 18.93 -37.99 27.32
CA SER A 202 19.35 -39.19 26.60
C SER A 202 19.21 -39.12 25.07
N PHE A 203 18.62 -38.04 24.54
CA PHE A 203 18.51 -37.75 23.11
C PHE A 203 19.71 -36.93 22.61
#